data_AF-A0A268S296-F1
#
_entry.id   AF-A0A268S296-F1
#
_cell.length_a   1.000
_cell.length_b   1.000
_cell.length_c   1.000
_cell.angle_alpha   90.00
_cell.angle_beta   90.00
_cell.angle_gamma   90.00
#
_symmetry.space_group_name_H-M   'P 1'
#
loop_
_entity.id
_entity.type
_entity.pdbx_description
1 polymer ?
#
loop_
_entity_poly.entity_id
_entity_poly.type
_entity_poly.pdbx_seq_one_letter_code
_entity_poly.pdbx_strand_id
1 'polypeptide(L)' 'MIYIDIEVKRNEMHLMAGKYGMTSKKTVQCSQELDVLLNCLESHRYRKTDK' A
#
# COMPACT_ATOMS: atom_id res chain seq x y z
N MET A 1 -7.87 0.21 -11.79
CA MET A 1 -8.35 -0.19 -10.45
C MET A 1 -7.22 -0.18 -9.42
N ILE A 2 -6.15 -0.98 -9.57
CA ILE A 2 -5.06 -1.08 -8.57
C ILE A 2 -4.47 0.25 -8.07
N TYR A 3 -4.35 1.27 -8.93
CA TYR A 3 -3.86 2.60 -8.53
C TYR A 3 -4.80 3.31 -7.55
N ILE A 4 -6.12 3.21 -7.74
CA ILE A 4 -7.12 3.80 -6.84
C ILE A 4 -7.06 3.10 -5.48
N ASP A 5 -6.92 1.77 -5.49
CA ASP A 5 -6.83 0.98 -4.26
C ASP A 5 -5.56 1.32 -3.45
N ILE A 6 -4.45 1.56 -4.14
CA ILE A 6 -3.19 2.04 -3.54
C ILE A 6 -3.40 3.43 -2.91
N GLU A 7 -4.04 4.37 -3.60
CA GLU A 7 -4.28 5.72 -3.06
C GLU A 7 -5.21 5.71 -1.86
N VAL A 8 -6.29 4.92 -1.91
CA VAL A 8 -7.22 4.76 -0.79
C VAL A 8 -6.49 4.16 0.42
N LYS A 9 -5.73 3.08 0.23
CA LYS A 9 -4.99 2.42 1.31
C LYS A 9 -3.86 3.32 1.86
N ARG A 10 -3.23 4.14 1.02
CA ARG A 10 -2.24 5.14 1.46
C ARG A 10 -2.84 6.20 2.36
N ASN A 11 -4.01 6.73 1.99
CA ASN A 11 -4.73 7.70 2.82
C ASN A 11 -5.19 7.08 4.14
N GLU A 12 -5.62 5.82 4.13
CA GLU A 12 -5.95 5.07 5.35
C GLU A 12 -4.72 4.93 6.26
N MET A 13 -3.55 4.57 5.72
CA MET A 13 -2.31 4.47 6.50
C MET A 13 -1.94 5.80 7.15
N HIS A 14 -2.05 6.91 6.41
CA HIS A 14 -1.77 8.26 6.94
C HIS A 14 -2.74 8.63 8.07
N LEU A 15 -4.02 8.31 7.93
CA LEU A 15 -5.03 8.53 8.97
C LEU A 15 -4.72 7.70 10.23
N MET A 16 -4.34 6.43 10.07
CA MET A 16 -3.95 5.55 11.17
C MET A 16 -2.65 6.03 11.84
N ALA A 17 -1.68 6.50 11.07
CA ALA A 17 -0.44 7.07 11.58
C ALA A 17 -0.69 8.34 12.41
N GLY A 18 -1.57 9.24 11.94
CA GLY A 18 -1.94 10.44 12.69
C GLY A 18 -2.72 10.12 13.98
N LYS A 19 -3.54 9.07 13.97
CA LYS A 19 -4.39 8.71 15.11
C LYS A 19 -3.70 7.84 16.16
N TYR A 20 -2.85 6.91 15.73
CA TYR A 20 -2.27 5.87 16.59
C TYR A 20 -0.75 5.88 16.62
N GLY A 21 -0.09 6.68 15.77
CA GLY A 21 1.36 6.68 15.57
C GLY A 21 1.80 5.65 14.52
N MET A 22 3.00 5.85 13.97
CA MET A 22 3.53 5.02 12.88
C MET A 22 3.85 3.58 13.31
N THR A 23 4.20 3.39 14.58
CA THR A 23 4.57 2.08 15.16
C THR A 23 3.38 1.33 15.74
N SER A 24 2.17 1.90 15.67
CA SER A 24 0.97 1.21 16.14
C SER A 24 0.74 -0.05 15.30
N LYS A 25 0.31 -1.15 15.92
CA LYS A 25 0.00 -2.40 15.19
C LYS A 25 -0.97 -2.17 14.03
N LYS A 26 -1.94 -1.25 14.19
CA LYS A 26 -2.91 -0.90 13.14
C LYS A 26 -2.26 -0.19 11.96
N THR A 27 -1.35 0.74 12.23
CA THR A 27 -0.61 1.47 11.19
C THR A 27 0.37 0.55 10.47
N VAL A 28 1.07 -0.30 11.22
CA VAL A 28 1.99 -1.31 10.67
C VAL A 28 1.24 -2.29 9.78
N GLN A 29 0.10 -2.81 10.21
CA GLN A 29 -0.73 -3.68 9.39
C GLN A 29 -1.20 -2.95 8.11
N CYS A 30 -1.66 -1.70 8.22
CA CYS A 30 -2.06 -0.91 7.07
C CYS A 30 -0.89 -0.67 6.08
N SER A 31 0.33 -0.45 6.59
CA SER A 31 1.53 -0.34 5.74
C SER A 31 1.87 -1.63 5.01
N GLN A 32 1.69 -2.80 5.64
CA GLN A 32 1.92 -4.10 5.02
C GLN A 32 0.90 -4.38 3.92
N GLU A 33 -0.36 -4.03 4.14
CA GLU A 33 -1.41 -4.15 3.12
C GLU A 33 -1.14 -3.23 1.92
N LEU A 34 -0.65 -2.00 2.16
CA LEU A 34 -0.23 -1.09 1.10
C LEU A 34 0.96 -1.65 0.30
N ASP A 35 1.94 -2.24 0.99
CA ASP A 35 3.12 -2.84 0.38
C ASP A 35 2.75 -4.00 -0.56
N VAL A 36 1.80 -4.85 -0.16
CA VAL A 36 1.27 -5.92 -1.03
C VAL A 36 0.67 -5.35 -2.32
N LEU A 37 -0.11 -4.27 -2.23
CA LEU A 37 -0.70 -3.62 -3.41
C LEU A 37 0.38 -3.04 -4.34
N LEU A 38 1.42 -2.44 -3.77
CA LEU A 38 2.57 -1.91 -4.52
C LEU A 38 3.36 -3.03 -5.20
N ASN A 39 3.63 -4.13 -4.50
CA ASN A 39 4.33 -5.30 -5.04
C ASN A 39 3.52 -5.96 -6.17
N CYS A 40 2.19 -5.99 -6.06
CA CYS A 40 1.32 -6.42 -7.15
C CYS A 40 1.48 -5.51 -8.37
N LEU A 41 1.49 -4.19 -8.18
CA LEU A 41 1.70 -3.23 -9.27
C LEU A 41 3.08 -3.41 -9.92
N GLU A 42 4.15 -3.53 -9.14
CA GLU A 42 5.50 -3.75 -9.65
C GLU A 42 5.61 -5.07 -10.43
N SER A 43 5.02 -6.15 -9.92
CA SER A 43 4.95 -7.43 -10.63
C SER A 43 4.24 -7.32 -11.99
N HIS A 44 3.16 -6.52 -12.06
CA HIS A 44 2.48 -6.24 -13.32
C HIS A 44 3.32 -5.38 -14.28
N ARG A 45 4.18 -4.49 -13.74
CA ARG A 45 5.10 -3.67 -14.54
C ARG A 45 6.27 -4.50 -15.09
N TYR A 46 6.85 -5.39 -14.28
CA TYR A 46 7.93 -6.28 -14.70
C TYR A 46 7.50 -7.27 -15.79
N ARG A 47 6.25 -7.77 -15.76
CA ARG A 47 5.71 -8.66 -16.82
C ARG A 47 5.56 -8.01 -18.20
N LYS A 48 5.62 -6.69 -18.32
CA LYS A 48 5.49 -5.99 -19.62
C LYS A 48 6.83 -5.79 -20.34
N THR A 49 7.96 -6.00 -19.68
CA THR A 49 9.30 -5.73 -20.24
C THR A 49 9.94 -6.97 -20.88
N ASP A 50 9.27 -8.13 -20.82
CA ASP A 50 9.73 -9.42 -21.35
C ASP A 50 9.05 -9.78 -22.71
N LYS A 51 8.74 -8.79 -23.54
CA LYS A 51 8.20 -9.01 -24.90
C LYS A 51 8.99 -8.27 -25.96
#